data_AF-A0A2Z6NK78-F1
#
_entry.id   AF-A0A2Z6NK78-F1
#
_cell.length_a   1.000
_cell.length_b   1.000
_cell.length_c   1.000
_cell.angle_alpha   90.00
_cell.angle_beta   90.00
_cell.angle_gamma   90.00
#
_symmetry.space_group_name_H-M   'P 1'
#
loop_
_entity.id
_entity.type
_entity.pdbx_description
1 polymer ?
#
loop_
_entity_poly.entity_id
_entity_poly.type
_entity_poly.pdbx_seq_one_letter_code
_entity_poly.pdbx_strand_id
1 'polypeptide(L)'
;MKLLTKQVGKKLSMHEDNKYALYLDQLKHSLSTGTSIVAWLSEHDYKIKKIFVSKGSRHLSEMYMEARNKRERPSWIGEDAWKKLEDEWKKPEYKEISKRNKKNRASTKGGSVCTGGSISFTEHALRMVHFSFCIF
;
A
#
# COMPACT_ATOMS: atom_id res chain seq x y z
N MET A 1 -48.51 26.15 0.57
CA MET A 1 -48.90 25.12 -0.41
C MET A 1 -47.64 24.49 -0.99
N LYS A 2 -47.61 23.15 -1.12
CA LYS A 2 -46.41 22.31 -1.32
C LYS A 2 -45.79 22.49 -2.72
N LEU A 3 -44.46 22.64 -2.79
CA LEU A 3 -43.68 22.47 -4.03
C LEU A 3 -43.41 20.97 -4.26
N LEU A 4 -43.66 20.52 -5.48
CA LEU A 4 -43.45 19.15 -5.95
C LEU A 4 -41.96 18.88 -6.19
N THR A 5 -41.37 17.94 -5.46
CA THR A 5 -40.10 17.31 -5.84
C THR A 5 -40.38 15.92 -6.41
N LYS A 6 -40.20 15.79 -7.73
CA LYS A 6 -40.36 14.55 -8.49
C LYS A 6 -39.14 13.67 -8.23
N GLN A 7 -39.30 12.62 -7.43
CA GLN A 7 -38.28 11.58 -7.24
C GLN A 7 -38.16 10.75 -8.52
N VAL A 8 -37.01 10.80 -9.20
CA VAL A 8 -36.66 9.86 -10.28
C VAL A 8 -36.03 8.64 -9.63
N GLY A 9 -36.87 7.72 -9.17
CA GLY A 9 -36.43 6.42 -8.68
C GLY A 9 -36.14 5.49 -9.86
N LYS A 10 -34.86 5.29 -10.21
CA LYS A 10 -34.44 4.09 -10.95
C LYS A 10 -34.66 2.89 -10.04
N LYS A 11 -35.52 1.96 -10.47
CA LYS A 11 -35.76 0.69 -9.79
C LYS A 11 -34.51 -0.18 -9.96
N LEU A 12 -33.62 -0.17 -8.96
CA LEU A 12 -32.55 -1.16 -8.85
C LEU A 12 -33.16 -2.53 -8.49
N SER A 13 -32.48 -3.58 -8.95
CA SER A 13 -32.92 -4.96 -8.87
C SER A 13 -33.06 -5.41 -7.41
N MET A 14 -34.21 -5.99 -7.05
CA MET A 14 -34.56 -6.45 -5.69
C MET A 14 -33.54 -7.44 -5.07
N HIS A 15 -32.67 -8.03 -5.88
CA HIS A 15 -31.62 -8.94 -5.40
C HIS A 15 -30.44 -8.20 -4.74
N GLU A 16 -30.16 -6.96 -5.16
CA GLU A 16 -29.08 -6.15 -4.59
C GLU A 16 -29.50 -5.51 -3.26
N ASP A 17 -30.77 -5.10 -3.15
CA ASP A 17 -31.32 -4.47 -1.94
C ASP A 17 -31.27 -5.38 -0.71
N ASN A 18 -31.44 -6.69 -0.89
CA ASN A 18 -31.38 -7.66 0.21
C ASN A 18 -29.93 -7.85 0.73
N LYS A 19 -28.93 -7.78 -0.16
CA LYS A 19 -27.51 -7.87 0.22
C LYS A 19 -27.09 -6.66 1.05
N TYR A 20 -27.52 -5.46 0.66
CA TYR A 20 -27.23 -4.23 1.41
C TYR A 20 -28.02 -4.18 2.73
N ALA A 21 -29.25 -4.69 2.77
CA ALA A 21 -30.03 -4.79 4.00
C ALA A 21 -29.35 -5.72 5.03
N LEU A 22 -28.90 -6.91 4.61
CA LEU A 22 -28.14 -7.85 5.45
C LEU A 22 -26.85 -7.24 5.97
N TYR A 23 -26.09 -6.55 5.10
CA TYR A 23 -24.84 -5.89 5.49
C TYR A 23 -25.06 -4.78 6.52
N LEU A 24 -26.12 -3.98 6.33
CA LEU A 24 -26.48 -2.90 7.26
C LEU A 24 -26.97 -3.43 8.60
N ASP A 25 -27.66 -4.57 8.63
CA ASP A 25 -28.12 -5.21 9.87
C ASP A 25 -26.94 -5.79 10.67
N GLN A 26 -26.01 -6.43 9.97
CA GLN A 26 -24.77 -6.95 10.54
C GLN A 26 -23.88 -5.82 11.13
N LEU A 27 -23.82 -4.67 10.46
CA LEU A 27 -23.11 -3.47 10.94
C LEU A 27 -23.78 -2.82 12.14
N LYS A 28 -25.12 -2.75 12.18
CA LYS A 28 -25.85 -2.18 13.32
C LYS A 28 -25.70 -3.05 14.56
N HIS A 29 -25.73 -4.37 14.40
CA HIS A 29 -25.51 -5.31 15.49
C HIS A 29 -24.09 -5.20 16.07
N SER A 30 -23.05 -5.07 15.23
CA SER A 30 -21.66 -4.94 15.69
C SER A 30 -21.34 -3.60 16.35
N LEU A 31 -22.03 -2.53 15.97
CA LEU A 31 -21.95 -1.22 16.63
C LEU A 31 -22.64 -1.22 18.00
N SER A 32 -23.70 -2.02 18.19
CA SER A 32 -24.43 -2.14 19.45
C SER A 32 -23.68 -2.95 20.52
N THR A 33 -22.84 -3.92 20.12
CA THR A 33 -22.13 -4.80 21.07
C THR A 33 -20.80 -4.24 21.57
N GLY A 34 -20.42 -3.02 21.18
CA GLY A 34 -19.19 -2.36 21.66
C GLY A 34 -17.89 -3.11 21.33
N THR A 35 -17.94 -4.06 20.39
CA THR A 35 -16.83 -4.95 19.99
C THR A 35 -16.72 -5.05 18.46
N SER A 36 -17.05 -3.97 17.76
CA SER A 36 -16.66 -3.81 16.36
C SER A 36 -15.15 -3.52 16.30
N ILE A 37 -14.32 -4.57 16.35
CA ILE A 37 -12.95 -4.45 15.82
C ILE A 37 -13.14 -4.08 14.36
N VAL A 38 -12.79 -2.83 13.99
CA VAL A 38 -12.81 -2.38 12.59
C VAL A 38 -11.73 -3.17 11.86
N ALA A 39 -12.10 -4.38 11.44
CA ALA A 39 -11.25 -5.29 10.71
C ALA A 39 -11.60 -5.22 9.23
N TRP A 40 -10.58 -5.25 8.38
CA TRP A 40 -10.78 -5.39 6.94
C TRP A 40 -11.38 -6.76 6.60
N LEU A 41 -12.05 -6.85 5.45
CA LEU A 41 -12.56 -8.12 4.90
C LEU A 41 -11.41 -9.10 4.67
N SER A 42 -11.66 -10.40 4.89
CA SER A 42 -10.67 -11.47 4.71
C SER A 42 -10.09 -11.50 3.30
N GLU A 43 -10.88 -11.10 2.30
CA GLU A 43 -10.49 -10.95 0.89
C GLU A 43 -9.31 -9.97 0.68
N HIS A 44 -9.15 -9.00 1.58
CA HIS A 44 -8.10 -7.99 1.52
C HIS A 44 -6.92 -8.28 2.44
N ASP A 45 -7.02 -9.30 3.29
CA ASP A 45 -6.03 -9.60 4.32
C ASP A 45 -4.63 -9.83 3.73
N TYR A 46 -4.55 -10.62 2.66
CA TYR A 46 -3.28 -10.86 1.96
C TYR A 46 -2.68 -9.56 1.42
N LYS A 47 -3.48 -8.71 0.76
CA LYS A 47 -3.01 -7.45 0.18
C LYS A 47 -2.53 -6.48 1.26
N ILE A 48 -3.28 -6.37 2.35
CA ILE A 48 -2.96 -5.48 3.47
C ILE A 48 -1.70 -5.96 4.17
N LYS A 49 -1.58 -7.25 4.50
CA LYS A 49 -0.36 -7.83 5.06
C LYS A 49 0.85 -7.59 4.17
N LYS A 50 0.71 -7.79 2.86
CA LYS A 50 1.78 -7.53 1.89
C LYS A 50 2.22 -6.07 1.91
N ILE A 51 1.28 -5.12 1.91
CA ILE A 51 1.57 -3.69 1.98
C ILE A 51 2.25 -3.35 3.30
N PHE A 52 1.72 -3.85 4.42
CA PHE A 52 2.27 -3.61 5.75
C PHE A 52 3.72 -4.10 5.85
N VAL A 53 3.99 -5.34 5.45
CA VAL A 53 5.35 -5.90 5.45
C VAL A 53 6.27 -5.10 4.55
N SER A 54 5.81 -4.73 3.35
CA SER A 54 6.62 -3.94 2.41
C SER A 54 6.96 -2.55 2.96
N LYS A 55 5.97 -1.84 3.49
CA LYS A 55 6.15 -0.48 4.05
C LYS A 55 6.96 -0.51 5.33
N GLY A 56 6.68 -1.45 6.23
CA GLY A 56 7.42 -1.64 7.47
C GLY A 56 8.88 -1.98 7.21
N SER A 57 9.16 -2.95 6.32
CA SER A 57 10.53 -3.32 5.95
C SER A 57 11.34 -2.15 5.39
N ARG A 58 10.73 -1.38 4.48
CA ARG A 58 11.34 -0.15 3.95
C ARG A 58 11.62 0.85 5.06
N HIS A 59 10.64 1.13 5.92
CA HIS A 59 10.78 2.10 6.99
C HIS A 59 11.87 1.69 7.99
N LEU A 60 11.90 0.43 8.43
CA LEU A 60 12.98 -0.08 9.28
C LEU A 60 14.35 0.07 8.60
N SER A 61 14.46 -0.23 7.30
CA SER A 61 15.72 -0.07 6.56
C SER A 61 16.20 1.38 6.54
N GLU A 62 15.28 2.34 6.37
CA GLU A 62 15.56 3.77 6.43
C GLU A 62 16.03 4.19 7.84
N MET A 63 15.34 3.74 8.90
CA MET A 63 15.72 4.01 10.30
C MET A 63 17.11 3.46 10.64
N TYR A 64 17.42 2.22 10.23
CA TYR A 64 18.76 1.64 10.44
C TYR A 64 19.83 2.38 9.65
N MET A 65 19.52 2.82 8.42
CA MET A 65 20.45 3.62 7.62
C MET A 65 20.77 4.95 8.30
N GLU A 66 19.76 5.63 8.86
CA GLU A 66 19.95 6.87 9.59
C GLU A 66 20.80 6.68 10.85
N ALA A 67 20.47 5.67 11.66
CA ALA A 67 21.23 5.31 12.86
C ALA A 67 22.71 5.05 12.53
N ARG A 68 22.97 4.29 11.45
CA ARG A 68 24.33 4.01 11.00
C ARG A 68 25.07 5.26 10.51
N ASN A 69 24.38 6.16 9.81
CA ASN A 69 25.00 7.40 9.31
C ASN A 69 25.40 8.33 10.47
N LYS A 70 24.56 8.42 11.51
CA LYS A 70 24.84 9.17 12.74
C LYS A 70 25.86 8.49 13.65
N ARG A 71 25.99 7.16 13.56
CA ARG A 71 26.77 6.31 14.48
C ARG A 71 26.33 6.44 15.93
N GLU A 72 25.05 6.69 16.14
CA GLU A 72 24.45 6.82 17.45
C GLU A 72 23.39 5.74 17.62
N ARG A 73 23.37 5.10 18.80
CA ARG A 73 22.39 4.08 19.12
C ARG A 73 21.02 4.73 19.35
N PRO A 74 19.98 4.36 18.60
CA PRO A 74 18.62 4.80 18.87
C PRO A 74 18.05 4.19 20.16
N SER A 75 17.14 4.90 20.82
CA SER A 75 16.50 4.45 22.08
C SER A 75 15.72 3.13 21.94
N TRP A 76 15.20 2.84 20.74
CA TRP A 76 14.43 1.64 20.45
C TRP A 76 15.29 0.40 20.15
N ILE A 77 16.62 0.54 20.01
CA ILE A 77 17.54 -0.60 19.85
C ILE A 77 18.21 -0.90 21.19
N GLY A 78 18.09 -2.14 21.67
CA GLY A 78 18.83 -2.62 22.84
C GLY A 78 20.34 -2.65 22.62
N GLU A 79 21.12 -2.43 23.67
CA GLU A 79 22.58 -2.28 23.59
C GLU A 79 23.29 -3.51 22.99
N ASP A 80 22.88 -4.72 23.39
CA ASP A 80 23.41 -5.97 22.85
C ASP A 80 23.17 -6.12 21.34
N ALA A 81 21.99 -5.70 20.87
CA ALA A 81 21.64 -5.75 19.46
C ALA A 81 22.44 -4.70 18.65
N TRP A 82 22.63 -3.50 19.23
CA TRP A 82 23.45 -2.45 18.61
C TRP A 82 24.89 -2.90 18.42
N LYS A 83 25.51 -3.49 19.44
CA LYS A 83 26.88 -4.00 19.36
C LYS A 83 27.05 -5.04 18.24
N LYS A 84 26.11 -5.99 18.14
CA LYS A 84 26.10 -6.99 17.05
C LYS A 84 25.99 -6.34 15.66
N LEU A 85 25.17 -5.30 15.53
CA LEU A 85 25.03 -4.55 14.26
C LEU A 85 26.32 -3.81 13.91
N GLU A 86 26.95 -3.17 14.88
CA GLU A 86 28.24 -2.49 14.65
C GLU A 86 29.33 -3.46 14.22
N ASP A 87 29.40 -4.62 14.85
CA ASP A 87 30.36 -5.67 14.49
C ASP A 87 30.10 -6.18 13.07
N GLU A 88 28.84 -6.42 12.70
CA GLU A 88 28.44 -6.81 11.35
C GLU A 88 28.82 -5.74 10.31
N TRP A 89 28.55 -4.47 10.59
CA TRP A 89 28.87 -3.38 9.66
C TRP A 89 30.38 -3.14 9.51
N LYS A 90 31.19 -3.54 10.48
CA LYS A 90 32.66 -3.46 10.41
C LYS A 90 33.27 -4.54 9.52
N LYS A 91 32.56 -5.67 9.30
CA LYS A 91 33.06 -6.78 8.49
C LYS A 91 33.43 -6.32 7.07
N PRO A 92 34.54 -6.85 6.50
CA PRO A 92 34.99 -6.46 5.18
C PRO A 92 33.98 -6.84 4.09
N GLU A 93 33.35 -8.01 4.21
CA GLU A 93 32.32 -8.50 3.28
C GLU A 93 31.16 -7.51 3.15
N TYR A 94 30.67 -6.99 4.30
CA TYR A 94 29.61 -6.00 4.33
C TYR A 94 30.03 -4.69 3.64
N LYS A 95 31.25 -4.21 3.91
CA LYS A 95 31.79 -3.00 3.30
C LYS A 95 31.91 -3.13 1.78
N GLU A 96 32.36 -4.27 1.29
CA GLU A 96 32.47 -4.52 -0.16
C GLU A 96 31.11 -4.54 -0.84
N ILE A 97 30.10 -5.19 -0.25
CA ILE A 97 28.71 -5.16 -0.75
C ILE A 97 28.18 -3.73 -0.74
N SER A 98 28.38 -2.98 0.35
CA SER A 98 27.93 -1.60 0.47
C SER A 98 28.59 -0.68 -0.57
N LYS A 99 29.91 -0.82 -0.80
CA LYS A 99 30.66 -0.09 -1.81
C LYS A 99 30.16 -0.40 -3.22
N ARG A 100 29.94 -1.68 -3.54
CA ARG A 100 29.35 -2.12 -4.81
C ARG A 100 27.95 -1.52 -5.01
N ASN A 101 27.09 -1.59 -4.00
CA ASN A 101 25.74 -1.02 -4.06
C ASN A 101 25.76 0.51 -4.21
N LYS A 102 26.71 1.21 -3.57
CA LYS A 102 26.90 2.65 -3.77
C LYS A 102 27.30 2.96 -5.21
N LYS A 103 28.24 2.19 -5.79
CA LYS A 103 28.64 2.32 -7.19
C LYS A 103 27.48 2.05 -8.15
N ASN A 104 26.67 1.02 -7.88
CA ASN A 104 25.50 0.68 -8.69
C ASN A 104 24.46 1.81 -8.69
N ARG A 105 24.21 2.44 -7.52
CA ARG A 105 23.30 3.60 -7.41
C ARG A 105 23.84 4.86 -8.11
N ALA A 106 25.16 5.06 -8.07
CA ALA A 106 25.81 6.19 -8.75
C ALA A 106 26.01 5.96 -10.26
N SER A 107 25.76 4.74 -10.75
CA SER A 107 25.89 4.41 -12.16
C SER A 107 24.73 4.97 -12.97
N THR A 108 25.00 5.96 -13.81
CA THR A 108 24.04 6.50 -14.79
C THR A 108 23.55 5.44 -15.78
N LYS A 109 24.34 4.37 -15.97
CA LYS A 109 24.04 3.27 -16.91
C LYS A 109 22.97 2.30 -16.40
N GLY A 110 22.57 2.41 -15.13
CA GLY A 110 21.67 1.48 -14.45
C GLY A 110 20.24 1.97 -14.22
N GLY A 111 19.87 3.15 -14.72
CA GLY A 111 18.47 3.54 -14.78
C GLY A 111 17.74 2.60 -15.73
N SER A 112 16.80 1.80 -15.24
CA SER A 112 15.73 1.31 -16.10
C SER A 112 15.12 2.56 -16.72
N VAL A 113 15.39 2.78 -18.00
CA VAL A 113 14.58 3.67 -18.81
C VAL A 113 13.23 2.98 -18.85
N CYS A 114 12.35 3.32 -17.92
CA CYS A 114 10.95 3.00 -18.05
C CYS A 114 10.44 3.79 -19.25
N THR A 115 10.62 3.23 -20.45
CA THR A 115 9.95 3.67 -21.68
C THR A 115 8.49 3.17 -21.71
N GLY A 116 7.91 2.91 -20.55
CA GLY A 116 6.49 2.67 -20.39
C GLY A 116 5.85 3.96 -19.92
N GLY A 117 5.61 4.88 -20.86
CA GLY A 117 4.96 6.15 -20.56
C GLY A 117 3.67 5.94 -19.76
N SER A 118 3.49 6.71 -18.70
CA SER A 118 2.21 6.83 -18.03
C SER A 118 1.22 7.44 -19.02
N ILE A 119 0.19 6.70 -19.41
CA ILE A 119 -0.92 7.23 -20.20
C ILE A 119 -1.77 8.15 -19.31
N SER A 120 -2.18 9.29 -19.86
CA SER A 120 -3.14 10.16 -19.16
C SER A 120 -4.47 9.43 -18.98
N PHE A 121 -5.22 9.79 -17.93
CA PHE A 121 -6.56 9.23 -17.70
C PHE A 121 -7.46 9.39 -18.93
N THR A 122 -7.36 10.52 -19.61
CA THR A 122 -8.09 10.81 -20.86
C THR A 122 -7.75 9.81 -21.95
N GLU A 123 -6.47 9.50 -22.14
CA GLU A 123 -6.05 8.55 -23.17
C GLU A 123 -6.43 7.10 -22.82
N HIS A 124 -6.38 6.73 -21.54
CA HIS A 124 -6.91 5.45 -21.07
C HIS A 124 -8.43 5.33 -21.34
N ALA A 125 -9.19 6.40 -21.07
CA ALA A 125 -10.62 6.44 -21.32
C ALA A 125 -10.94 6.32 -22.83
N LEU A 126 -10.19 7.00 -23.70
CA LEU A 126 -10.33 6.86 -25.15
C LEU A 126 -10.07 5.43 -25.63
N ARG A 127 -9.04 4.76 -25.10
CA ARG A 127 -8.76 3.34 -25.43
C ARG A 127 -9.88 2.40 -24.98
N MET A 128 -10.50 2.65 -23.82
CA MET A 128 -11.65 1.87 -23.34
C MET A 128 -12.86 2.00 -24.27
N VAL A 129 -13.13 3.22 -24.77
CA VAL A 129 -14.25 3.46 -25.71
C VAL A 129 -13.96 2.85 -27.08
N HIS A 130 -12.72 2.97 -27.58
CA HIS A 130 -12.30 2.39 -28.85
C HIS A 130 -12.36 0.85 -28.83
N PHE A 131 -11.94 0.21 -27.74
CA PHE A 131 -12.01 -1.25 -27.58
C PHE A 131 -13.47 -1.75 -27.59
N SER A 132 -14.39 -0.97 -27.05
CA SER A 132 -15.83 -1.29 -27.08
C SER A 132 -16.46 -1.15 -28.47
N PHE A 133 -15.84 -0.40 -29.39
CA PHE A 133 -16.36 -0.17 -30.74
C PHE A 133 -15.89 -1.23 -31.75
N CYS A 134 -14.78 -1.93 -31.48
CA CYS A 134 -14.24 -2.99 -32.36
C CYS A 134 -14.81 -4.40 -32.09
N ILE A 135 -15.71 -4.57 -31.12
CA ILE A 135 -16.37 -5.86 -30.80
C ILE A 135 -17.77 -5.98 -31.45
N PHE A 136 -18.13 -5.05 -32.35
CA PHE A 136 -19.36 -5.12 -33.15
C PHE A 136 -19.04 -5.19 -34.65
#